data_AF-A0A5N3ZZB7-F1
#
_entry.id   AF-A0A5N3ZZB7-F1
#
_cell.length_a   1.000
_cell.length_b   1.000
_cell.length_c   1.000
_cell.angle_alpha   90.00
_cell.angle_beta   90.00
_cell.angle_gamma   90.00
#
_symmetry.space_group_name_H-M   'P 1'
#
loop_
_entity.id
_entity.type
_entity.pdbx_description
1 polymer ?
#
loop_
_entity_poly.entity_id
_entity_poly.type
_entity_poly.pdbx_seq_one_letter_code
_entity_poly.pdbx_strand_id
1 'polypeptide(L)'
;MWKTTMKLQAVILFLASTVYAARGSDIKDSADEICMSKLNISEKTFYSWFTEEYFVKNLNDPVIRTYMVCWMFEKGMTDKDGKVNDLKLVDWVRDEVFAFYKVPQPSREDKEKTAKKIVPECIEKVGVREKTNGKEVDLGDCLVRKTKASL
;
A
#
# COMPACT_ATOMS: atom_id res chain seq x y z
N MET A 1 -23.13 38.97 49.80
CA MET A 1 -22.84 38.75 48.37
C MET A 1 -22.19 37.38 48.21
N TRP A 2 -22.95 36.40 47.73
CA TRP A 2 -22.44 35.06 47.41
C TRP A 2 -21.77 35.09 46.03
N LYS A 3 -20.54 34.58 45.93
CA LYS A 3 -19.95 34.18 44.66
C LYS A 3 -19.40 32.76 44.80
N THR A 4 -20.22 31.85 44.30
CA THR A 4 -19.99 30.45 43.99
C THR A 4 -18.68 30.27 43.21
N THR A 5 -17.74 29.49 43.75
CA THR A 5 -16.57 29.01 43.03
C THR A 5 -16.90 27.63 42.47
N MET A 6 -17.27 27.55 41.19
CA MET A 6 -17.48 26.29 40.49
C MET A 6 -16.32 26.02 39.51
N LYS A 7 -15.61 24.91 39.78
CA LYS A 7 -15.08 23.90 38.87
C LYS A 7 -14.28 24.39 37.64
N LEU A 8 -12.96 24.33 37.78
CA LEU A 8 -12.03 24.21 36.64
C LEU A 8 -11.41 22.80 36.61
N GLN A 9 -12.25 21.77 36.68
CA GLN A 9 -11.90 20.38 36.36
C GLN A 9 -12.51 20.06 35.00
N ALA A 10 -11.88 20.47 33.90
CA ALA A 10 -12.33 20.06 32.56
C ALA A 10 -11.34 20.27 31.41
N VAL A 11 -10.11 20.76 31.62
CA VAL A 11 -9.25 21.16 30.47
C VAL A 11 -7.79 20.72 30.62
N ILE A 12 -7.50 19.57 31.24
CA ILE A 12 -6.17 18.93 31.10
C ILE A 12 -6.32 17.41 31.17
N LEU A 13 -7.11 16.82 30.26
CA LEU A 13 -7.17 15.36 30.07
C LEU A 13 -7.69 14.96 28.68
N PHE A 14 -7.44 15.80 27.67
CA PHE A 14 -7.73 15.52 26.26
C PHE A 14 -6.53 15.74 25.33
N LEU A 15 -5.31 15.78 25.90
CA LEU A 15 -4.06 15.85 25.13
C LEU A 15 -3.19 14.58 25.29
N ALA A 16 -3.75 13.51 25.87
CA ALA A 16 -3.06 12.23 26.05
C ALA A 16 -3.65 11.09 25.19
N SER A 17 -4.59 11.39 24.29
CA SER A 17 -5.26 10.39 23.44
C SER A 17 -4.96 10.52 21.95
N THR A 18 -4.12 11.47 21.51
CA THR A 18 -3.76 11.63 20.08
C THR A 18 -2.41 11.01 19.69
N VAL A 19 -1.73 10.26 20.58
CA VAL A 19 -0.38 9.70 20.28
C VAL A 19 -0.33 8.16 20.31
N TYR A 20 -1.46 7.48 20.48
CA TYR A 20 -1.52 6.01 20.48
C TYR A 20 -2.45 5.46 19.39
N ALA A 21 -2.11 5.71 18.13
CA ALA A 21 -2.67 4.98 16.97
C ALA A 21 -1.62 4.74 15.88
N ALA A 22 -0.34 4.65 16.25
CA ALA A 22 0.76 4.45 15.32
C ALA A 22 1.64 3.28 15.76
N ARG A 23 1.04 2.12 16.05
CA ARG A 23 1.77 0.85 16.26
C ARG A 23 0.94 -0.34 15.80
N GLY A 24 1.23 -0.77 14.57
CA GLY A 24 0.60 -1.87 13.87
C GLY A 24 0.42 -1.42 12.43
N SER A 25 1.34 -1.77 11.54
CA SER A 25 1.17 -1.55 10.11
C SER A 25 0.04 -2.46 9.63
N ASP A 26 -1.20 -1.98 9.73
CA ASP A 26 -2.27 -2.60 8.97
C ASP A 26 -1.88 -2.45 7.50
N ILE A 27 -1.52 -3.57 6.90
CA ILE A 27 -1.19 -3.72 5.47
C ILE A 27 -2.37 -3.26 4.62
N LYS A 28 -3.56 -3.37 5.23
CA LYS A 28 -4.87 -3.11 4.68
C LYS A 28 -5.19 -1.62 4.68
N ASP A 29 -5.39 -1.07 3.50
CA ASP A 29 -5.88 0.28 3.25
C ASP A 29 -7.34 0.29 2.75
N SER A 30 -7.85 1.48 2.40
CA SER A 30 -9.23 1.63 1.91
C SER A 30 -9.47 0.93 0.56
N ALA A 31 -8.46 0.81 -0.29
CA ALA A 31 -8.60 0.07 -1.55
C ALA A 31 -8.71 -1.44 -1.29
N ASP A 32 -7.95 -1.95 -0.31
CA ASP A 32 -8.05 -3.34 0.13
C ASP A 32 -9.48 -3.65 0.63
N GLU A 33 -10.06 -2.77 1.47
CA GLU A 33 -11.44 -2.91 1.96
C GLU A 33 -12.47 -2.99 0.83
N ILE A 34 -12.38 -2.07 -0.13
CA ILE A 34 -13.29 -2.02 -1.27
C ILE A 34 -13.19 -3.31 -2.10
N CYS A 35 -11.97 -3.73 -2.43
CA CYS A 35 -11.75 -4.86 -3.33
C CYS A 35 -12.05 -6.21 -2.65
N MET A 36 -11.71 -6.36 -1.37
CA MET A 36 -12.09 -7.53 -0.60
C MET A 36 -13.61 -7.66 -0.48
N SER A 37 -14.32 -6.56 -0.23
CA SER A 37 -15.78 -6.54 -0.17
C SER A 37 -16.42 -6.92 -1.51
N LYS A 38 -15.98 -6.30 -2.61
CA LYS A 38 -16.47 -6.58 -3.98
C LYS A 38 -16.30 -8.05 -4.38
N LEU A 39 -15.22 -8.68 -3.93
CA LEU A 39 -14.86 -10.06 -4.30
C LEU A 39 -15.20 -11.09 -3.21
N ASN A 40 -15.88 -10.67 -2.14
CA ASN A 40 -16.22 -11.52 -1.00
C ASN A 40 -15.01 -12.27 -0.40
N ILE A 41 -13.88 -11.57 -0.26
CA ILE A 41 -12.64 -12.10 0.30
C ILE A 41 -12.61 -11.83 1.81
N SER A 42 -12.44 -12.87 2.60
CA SER A 42 -12.22 -12.72 4.04
C SER A 42 -10.82 -12.17 4.33
N GLU A 43 -10.66 -11.44 5.42
CA GLU A 43 -9.35 -10.93 5.88
C GLU A 43 -8.32 -12.06 6.10
N LYS A 44 -8.78 -13.18 6.65
CA LYS A 44 -7.94 -14.39 6.79
C LYS A 44 -7.43 -14.89 5.43
N THR A 45 -8.29 -14.89 4.41
CA THR A 45 -7.92 -15.29 3.05
C THR A 45 -6.92 -14.30 2.46
N PHE A 46 -7.19 -12.99 2.58
CA PHE A 46 -6.31 -11.93 2.09
C PHE A 46 -4.88 -12.06 2.65
N TYR A 47 -4.72 -12.12 3.97
CA TYR A 47 -3.39 -12.25 4.57
C TYR A 47 -2.69 -13.57 4.25
N SER A 48 -3.44 -14.63 3.92
CA SER A 48 -2.84 -15.92 3.55
C SER A 48 -2.03 -15.86 2.25
N TRP A 49 -2.32 -14.89 1.37
CA TRP A 49 -1.69 -14.74 0.06
C TRP A 49 -0.23 -14.29 0.12
N PHE A 50 0.16 -13.62 1.20
CA PHE A 50 1.46 -12.97 1.32
C PHE A 50 2.43 -13.77 2.20
N THR A 51 3.71 -13.72 1.87
CA THR A 51 4.79 -14.14 2.77
C THR A 51 4.97 -13.11 3.89
N GLU A 52 5.79 -13.42 4.90
CA GLU A 52 6.18 -12.45 5.94
C GLU A 52 6.90 -11.23 5.36
N GLU A 53 7.50 -11.38 4.18
CA GLU A 53 8.15 -10.31 3.41
C GLU A 53 7.22 -9.67 2.37
N TYR A 54 5.90 -9.86 2.49
CA TYR A 54 4.89 -9.25 1.61
C TYR A 54 4.95 -9.70 0.14
N PHE A 55 5.63 -10.80 -0.18
CA PHE A 55 5.61 -11.37 -1.51
C PHE A 55 4.34 -12.19 -1.72
N VAL A 56 3.74 -12.09 -2.92
CA VAL A 56 2.58 -12.91 -3.28
C VAL A 56 3.04 -14.36 -3.49
N LYS A 57 2.43 -15.31 -2.78
CA LYS A 57 2.82 -16.73 -2.81
C LYS A 57 2.46 -17.43 -4.13
N ASN A 58 1.35 -17.05 -4.75
CA ASN A 58 0.88 -17.65 -6.01
C ASN A 58 0.40 -16.57 -6.99
N LEU A 59 1.28 -16.15 -7.90
CA LEU A 59 0.97 -15.13 -8.91
C LEU A 59 -0.08 -15.59 -9.93
N ASN A 60 -0.38 -16.88 -10.02
CA ASN A 60 -1.32 -17.44 -10.98
C ASN A 60 -2.70 -17.73 -10.36
N ASP A 61 -2.90 -17.41 -9.09
CA ASP A 61 -4.21 -17.55 -8.46
C ASP A 61 -5.21 -16.56 -9.12
N PRO A 62 -6.32 -17.04 -9.69
CA PRO A 62 -7.27 -16.18 -10.39
C PRO A 62 -7.93 -15.15 -9.46
N VAL A 63 -8.15 -15.51 -8.18
CA VAL A 63 -8.74 -14.59 -7.21
C VAL A 63 -7.76 -13.46 -6.88
N ILE A 64 -6.48 -13.79 -6.70
CA ILE A 64 -5.43 -12.78 -6.46
C ILE A 64 -5.27 -11.86 -7.68
N ARG A 65 -5.31 -12.42 -8.90
CA ARG A 65 -5.25 -11.62 -10.13
C ARG A 65 -6.41 -10.64 -10.23
N THR A 66 -7.63 -11.10 -10.02
CA THR A 66 -8.82 -10.23 -10.01
C THR A 66 -8.75 -9.18 -8.90
N TYR A 67 -8.27 -9.57 -7.72
CA TYR A 67 -8.03 -8.65 -6.62
C TYR A 67 -7.05 -7.53 -6.99
N MET A 68 -5.90 -7.87 -7.57
CA MET A 68 -4.86 -6.89 -7.92
C MET A 68 -5.33 -5.92 -8.99
N VAL A 69 -6.15 -6.36 -9.96
CA VAL A 69 -6.81 -5.46 -10.93
C VAL A 69 -7.66 -4.43 -10.21
N CYS A 70 -8.54 -4.87 -9.30
CA CYS A 70 -9.37 -3.97 -8.51
C CYS A 70 -8.52 -3.02 -7.68
N TRP A 71 -7.54 -3.55 -6.94
CA TRP A 71 -6.74 -2.77 -6.02
C TRP A 71 -5.92 -1.69 -6.74
N MET A 72 -5.25 -2.04 -7.85
CA MET A 72 -4.51 -1.05 -8.65
C MET A 72 -5.41 0.03 -9.26
N PHE A 73 -6.63 -0.32 -9.65
CA PHE A 73 -7.63 0.63 -10.13
C PHE A 73 -8.08 1.59 -9.02
N GLU A 74 -8.46 1.08 -7.85
CA GLU A 74 -8.88 1.90 -6.70
C GLU A 74 -7.75 2.82 -6.19
N LYS A 75 -6.49 2.39 -6.32
CA LYS A 75 -5.31 3.21 -6.00
C LYS A 75 -4.96 4.22 -7.11
N GLY A 76 -5.64 4.19 -8.25
CA GLY A 76 -5.39 5.05 -9.41
C GLY A 76 -4.06 4.75 -10.13
N MET A 77 -3.48 3.58 -9.89
CA MET A 77 -2.28 3.10 -10.57
C MET A 77 -2.58 2.58 -11.97
N THR A 78 -3.83 2.17 -12.19
CA THR A 78 -4.38 1.83 -13.50
C THR A 78 -5.70 2.54 -13.72
N ASP A 79 -6.01 2.89 -14.97
CA ASP A 79 -7.35 3.36 -15.34
C ASP A 79 -8.30 2.19 -15.68
N LYS A 80 -9.53 2.52 -16.08
CA LYS A 80 -10.56 1.53 -16.46
C LYS A 80 -10.18 0.67 -17.67
N ASP A 81 -9.25 1.14 -18.49
CA ASP A 81 -8.76 0.46 -19.69
C ASP A 81 -7.49 -0.36 -19.40
N GLY A 82 -7.06 -0.39 -18.13
CA GLY A 82 -5.85 -1.06 -17.67
C GLY A 82 -4.57 -0.28 -18.00
N LYS A 83 -4.67 0.99 -18.40
CA LYS A 83 -3.50 1.81 -18.70
C LYS A 83 -2.79 2.20 -17.41
N VAL A 84 -1.47 2.01 -17.38
CA VAL A 84 -0.63 2.27 -16.22
C VAL A 84 -0.44 3.78 -16.00
N ASN A 85 -0.43 4.19 -14.73
CA ASN A 85 -0.04 5.51 -14.27
C ASN A 85 1.30 5.44 -13.51
N ASP A 86 2.39 5.66 -14.25
CA ASP A 86 3.77 5.58 -13.73
C ASP A 86 4.01 6.45 -12.50
N LEU A 87 3.43 7.66 -12.47
CA LEU A 87 3.60 8.58 -11.33
C LEU A 87 3.00 8.00 -10.06
N LYS A 88 1.83 7.36 -10.16
CA LYS A 88 1.18 6.70 -9.02
C LYS A 88 1.93 5.46 -8.56
N LEU A 89 2.53 4.70 -9.49
CA LEU A 89 3.43 3.60 -9.13
C LEU A 89 4.68 4.09 -8.39
N VAL A 90 5.27 5.20 -8.85
CA VAL A 90 6.44 5.80 -8.20
C VAL A 90 6.09 6.26 -6.78
N ASP A 91 4.96 6.95 -6.61
CA ASP A 91 4.47 7.39 -5.30
C ASP A 91 4.25 6.19 -4.36
N TRP A 92 3.58 5.14 -4.85
CA TRP A 92 3.35 3.92 -4.08
C TRP A 92 4.64 3.24 -3.63
N VAL A 93 5.60 3.06 -4.54
CA VAL A 93 6.89 2.47 -4.19
C VAL A 93 7.61 3.32 -3.14
N ARG A 94 7.66 4.64 -3.33
CA ARG A 94 8.34 5.59 -2.44
C ARG A 94 7.75 5.58 -1.03
N ASP A 95 6.42 5.69 -0.92
CA ASP A 95 5.76 5.98 0.35
C ASP A 95 5.31 4.70 1.08
N GLU A 96 4.90 3.66 0.35
CA GLU A 96 4.27 2.46 0.93
C GLU A 96 5.20 1.25 0.87
N VAL A 97 5.75 0.90 -0.30
CA VAL A 97 6.55 -0.34 -0.44
C VAL A 97 7.81 -0.32 0.43
N PHE A 98 8.50 0.81 0.52
CA PHE A 98 9.64 0.95 1.43
C PHE A 98 9.26 0.75 2.90
N ALA A 99 8.04 1.15 3.29
CA ALA A 99 7.54 1.04 4.67
C ALA A 99 7.25 -0.41 5.09
N PHE A 100 7.10 -1.34 4.15
CA PHE A 100 6.94 -2.77 4.45
C PHE A 100 8.17 -3.36 5.16
N TYR A 101 9.35 -2.78 4.91
CA TYR A 101 10.61 -3.31 5.40
C TYR A 101 11.05 -2.58 6.68
N LYS A 102 11.15 -3.32 7.78
CA LYS A 102 11.61 -2.83 9.09
C LYS A 102 13.13 -2.62 9.16
N VAL A 103 13.70 -1.97 8.16
CA VAL A 103 15.14 -1.62 8.04
C VAL A 103 15.31 -0.10 8.16
N PRO A 104 16.53 0.42 8.41
CA PRO A 104 16.80 1.85 8.30
C PRO A 104 16.30 2.38 6.96
N GLN A 105 15.36 3.32 7.01
CA GLN A 105 14.67 3.81 5.83
C GLN A 105 15.58 4.79 5.09
N PRO A 106 15.79 4.62 3.76
CA PRO A 106 16.48 5.61 2.95
C PRO A 106 15.80 6.98 3.06
N SER A 107 16.52 8.04 2.70
CA SER A 107 15.94 9.37 2.64
C SER A 107 14.78 9.42 1.63
N ARG A 108 13.86 10.38 1.77
CA ARG A 108 12.77 10.56 0.80
C ARG A 108 13.30 10.72 -0.63
N GLU A 109 14.42 11.44 -0.80
CA GLU A 109 15.09 11.63 -2.08
C GLU A 109 15.62 10.32 -2.66
N ASP A 110 16.29 9.50 -1.84
CA ASP A 110 16.81 8.19 -2.27
C ASP A 110 15.69 7.23 -2.65
N LYS A 111 14.58 7.23 -1.87
CA LYS A 111 13.39 6.43 -2.17
C LYS A 111 12.79 6.83 -3.51
N GLU A 112 12.65 8.13 -3.77
CA GLU A 112 12.11 8.63 -5.03
C GLU A 112 13.00 8.31 -6.22
N LYS A 113 14.33 8.51 -6.08
CA LYS A 113 15.31 8.15 -7.11
C LYS A 113 15.24 6.65 -7.43
N THR A 114 15.12 5.82 -6.40
CA THR A 114 15.02 4.36 -6.55
C THR A 114 13.70 3.95 -7.18
N ALA A 115 12.58 4.51 -6.75
CA ALA A 115 11.26 4.27 -7.34
C ALA A 115 11.21 4.65 -8.84
N LYS A 116 11.74 5.83 -9.21
CA LYS A 116 11.85 6.29 -10.60
C LYS A 116 12.71 5.37 -11.48
N LYS A 117 13.63 4.61 -10.89
CA LYS A 117 14.41 3.58 -11.60
C LYS A 117 13.64 2.26 -11.70
N ILE A 118 13.07 1.79 -10.60
CA ILE A 118 12.45 0.45 -10.50
C ILE A 118 11.16 0.35 -11.34
N VAL A 119 10.32 1.39 -11.31
CA VAL A 119 9.02 1.39 -11.99
C VAL A 119 9.15 1.09 -13.50
N PRO A 120 9.93 1.84 -14.29
CA PRO A 120 10.08 1.54 -15.72
C PRO A 120 10.70 0.17 -15.98
N GLU A 121 11.67 -0.26 -15.15
CA GLU A 121 12.26 -1.61 -15.27
C GLU A 121 11.21 -2.72 -15.09
N CYS A 122 10.27 -2.57 -14.15
CA CYS A 122 9.20 -3.54 -13.94
C CYS A 122 8.13 -3.49 -15.03
N ILE A 123 7.73 -2.30 -15.48
CA ILE A 123 6.79 -2.14 -16.60
C ILE A 123 7.32 -2.83 -17.86
N GLU A 124 8.62 -2.64 -18.14
CA GLU A 124 9.29 -3.30 -19.27
C GLU A 124 9.38 -4.81 -19.07
N LYS A 125 9.85 -5.27 -17.91
CA LYS A 125 10.02 -6.69 -17.61
C LYS A 125 8.72 -7.48 -17.71
N VAL A 126 7.62 -6.92 -17.19
CA VAL A 126 6.29 -7.56 -17.21
C VAL A 126 5.60 -7.40 -18.56
N GLY A 127 6.00 -6.39 -19.34
CA GLY A 127 5.47 -6.09 -20.67
C GLY A 127 4.08 -5.44 -20.59
N VAL A 128 3.97 -4.34 -19.83
CA VAL A 128 2.71 -3.62 -19.55
C VAL A 128 2.78 -2.12 -19.89
N ARG A 129 3.63 -1.75 -20.87
CA ARG A 129 3.86 -0.34 -21.26
C ARG A 129 2.58 0.43 -21.60
N GLU A 130 1.61 -0.23 -22.24
CA GLU A 130 0.35 0.41 -22.63
C GLU A 130 -0.82 -0.02 -21.75
N LYS A 131 -0.90 -1.32 -21.44
CA LYS A 131 -1.96 -1.92 -20.64
C LYS A 131 -1.43 -3.09 -19.83
N THR A 132 -2.02 -3.31 -18.67
CA THR A 132 -1.71 -4.42 -17.78
C THR A 132 -2.18 -5.77 -18.34
N ASN A 133 -3.34 -5.83 -18.99
CA ASN A 133 -3.95 -7.05 -19.54
C ASN A 133 -3.97 -8.22 -18.52
N GLY A 134 -4.28 -7.94 -17.25
CA GLY A 134 -4.34 -8.95 -16.18
C GLY A 134 -3.00 -9.29 -15.51
N LYS A 135 -1.95 -8.51 -15.77
CA LYS A 135 -0.60 -8.66 -15.20
C LYS A 135 -0.31 -7.73 -14.02
N GLU A 136 -1.34 -7.18 -13.39
CA GLU A 136 -1.25 -6.30 -12.21
C GLU A 136 -0.51 -6.96 -11.06
N VAL A 137 -0.78 -8.25 -10.81
CA VAL A 137 -0.08 -9.03 -9.77
C VAL A 137 1.40 -9.18 -10.08
N ASP A 138 1.75 -9.43 -11.36
CA ASP A 138 3.13 -9.59 -11.81
C ASP A 138 3.90 -8.26 -11.69
N LEU A 139 3.24 -7.14 -11.99
CA LEU A 139 3.79 -5.79 -11.83
C LEU A 139 4.01 -5.46 -10.34
N GLY A 140 3.00 -5.66 -9.50
CA GLY A 140 3.09 -5.43 -8.05
C GLY A 140 4.22 -6.25 -7.41
N ASP A 141 4.27 -7.55 -7.68
CA ASP A 141 5.32 -8.44 -7.16
C ASP A 141 6.73 -8.02 -7.63
N CYS A 142 6.87 -7.63 -8.91
CA CYS A 142 8.15 -7.11 -9.42
C CYS A 142 8.62 -5.87 -8.64
N LEU A 143 7.72 -4.90 -8.42
CA LEU A 143 8.03 -3.65 -7.72
C LEU A 143 8.45 -3.93 -6.28
N VAL A 144 7.70 -4.76 -5.55
CA VAL A 144 8.01 -5.14 -4.16
C VAL A 144 9.38 -5.81 -4.06
N ARG A 145 9.67 -6.79 -4.93
CA ARG A 145 10.96 -7.51 -4.93
C ARG A 145 12.15 -6.64 -5.30
N LYS A 146 12.02 -5.78 -6.32
CA LYS A 146 13.11 -4.87 -6.71
C LYS A 146 13.39 -3.82 -5.63
N THR A 147 12.35 -3.34 -4.95
CA THR A 147 12.52 -2.43 -3.81
C THR A 147 13.27 -3.11 -2.67
N LYS A 148 12.91 -4.35 -2.33
CA LYS A 148 13.66 -5.14 -1.33
C LYS A 148 15.14 -5.30 -1.71
N ALA A 149 15.42 -5.60 -2.96
CA ALA A 149 16.79 -5.79 -3.45
C ALA A 149 17.62 -4.48 -3.50
N SER A 150 16.98 -3.33 -3.27
CA SER A 150 17.62 -2.01 -3.27
C SER A 150 17.84 -1.45 -1.85
N LEU A 151 17.49 -2.22 -0.83
CA LEU A 151 17.69 -1.94 0.59
C LEU A 151 18.89 -2.72 1.13
#